data_AF-A0A2I6EXA9-F1
#
_entry.id   AF-A0A2I6EXA9-F1
#
_cell.length_a   1.000
_cell.length_b   1.000
_cell.length_c   1.000
_cell.angle_alpha   90.00
_cell.angle_beta   90.00
_cell.angle_gamma   90.00
#
_symmetry.space_group_name_H-M   'P 1'
#
loop_
_entity.id
_entity.type
_entity.pdbx_description
1 polymer ?
#
loop_
_entity_poly.entity_id
_entity_poly.type
_entity_poly.pdbx_seq_one_letter_code
_entity_poly.pdbx_strand_id
1 'polypeptide(L)'
;MLYNAVQHQWLTEQQAGEIWRQYVPHQFLFAEILTTLGHINRSAINVLLLRHERSSLPLGKFLVTEGVISQETLDRVLTIQRELQVSMQSLLLKAGLNTEQVAQLESENEGE
;
A
#
# COMPACT_ATOMS: atom_id res chain seq x y z
N MET A 1 -9.73 -11.43 -0.71
CA MET A 1 -8.51 -12.21 -1.04
C MET A 1 -8.22 -13.29 0.00
N LEU A 2 -7.84 -12.93 1.24
CA LEU A 2 -7.56 -13.93 2.30
C LEU A 2 -8.77 -14.82 2.65
N TYR A 3 -9.97 -14.25 2.64
CA TYR A 3 -11.21 -15.01 2.83
C TYR A 3 -11.38 -16.09 1.75
N ASN A 4 -11.24 -15.74 0.48
CA ASN A 4 -11.34 -16.71 -0.63
C ASN A 4 -10.27 -17.79 -0.55
N ALA A 5 -9.04 -17.44 -0.15
CA ALA A 5 -7.97 -18.40 0.06
C ALA A 5 -8.29 -19.43 1.18
N VAL A 6 -9.05 -19.02 2.21
CA VAL A 6 -9.57 -19.93 3.23
C VAL A 6 -10.73 -20.78 2.69
N GLN A 7 -11.64 -20.20 1.91
CA GLN A 7 -12.75 -20.94 1.29
C GLN A 7 -12.25 -22.05 0.35
N HIS A 8 -11.19 -21.78 -0.42
CA HIS A 8 -10.52 -22.76 -1.28
C HIS A 8 -9.68 -23.79 -0.51
N GLN A 9 -9.63 -23.71 0.83
CA GLN A 9 -8.78 -24.55 1.70
C GLN A 9 -7.28 -24.43 1.41
N TRP A 10 -6.84 -23.37 0.74
CA TRP A 10 -5.43 -23.09 0.49
C TRP A 10 -4.74 -22.47 1.71
N LEU A 11 -5.51 -21.83 2.58
CA LEU A 11 -5.07 -21.36 3.89
C LEU A 11 -6.03 -21.84 4.97
N THR A 12 -5.49 -22.06 6.17
CA THR A 12 -6.29 -22.11 7.39
C THR A 12 -6.67 -20.70 7.86
N GLU A 13 -7.72 -20.57 8.66
CA GLU A 13 -8.08 -19.30 9.29
C GLU A 13 -6.94 -18.72 10.14
N GLN A 14 -6.16 -19.58 10.79
CA GLN A 14 -4.99 -19.15 11.56
C GLN A 14 -3.92 -18.52 10.65
N GLN A 15 -3.59 -19.17 9.53
CA GLN A 15 -2.61 -18.63 8.57
C GLN A 15 -3.09 -17.32 7.95
N ALA A 16 -4.38 -17.23 7.61
CA ALA A 16 -4.95 -15.97 7.12
C ALA A 16 -4.84 -14.85 8.16
N GLY A 17 -5.10 -15.14 9.43
CA GLY A 17 -4.92 -14.19 10.53
C GLY A 17 -3.45 -13.77 10.74
N GLU A 18 -2.50 -14.68 10.60
CA GLU A 18 -1.07 -14.38 10.66
C GLU A 18 -0.61 -13.50 9.49
N ILE A 19 -1.04 -13.81 8.27
CA ILE A 19 -0.77 -13.00 7.09
C ILE A 19 -1.35 -11.60 7.26
N TRP A 20 -2.58 -11.49 7.75
CA TRP A 20 -3.21 -10.20 8.01
C TRP A 20 -2.44 -9.36 9.03
N ARG A 21 -1.99 -9.97 10.14
CA ARG A 21 -1.15 -9.30 11.14
C ARG A 21 0.20 -8.85 10.62
N GLN A 22 0.77 -9.55 9.64
CA GLN A 22 2.01 -9.12 8.97
C GLN A 22 1.74 -8.03 7.95
N TYR A 23 0.63 -8.10 7.22
CA TYR A 23 0.30 -7.17 6.14
C TYR A 23 -0.08 -5.78 6.66
N VAL A 24 -0.97 -5.70 7.66
CA VAL A 24 -1.58 -4.43 8.12
C VAL A 24 -0.56 -3.40 8.61
N PRO A 25 0.42 -3.74 9.48
CA PRO A 25 1.38 -2.75 9.97
C PRO A 25 2.32 -2.21 8.90
N HIS A 26 2.49 -2.94 7.78
CA HIS A 26 3.33 -2.54 6.65
C HIS A 26 2.58 -1.78 5.57
N GLN A 27 1.27 -1.55 5.76
CA GLN A 27 0.51 -0.59 4.97
C GLN A 27 0.82 0.83 5.46
N PHE A 28 2.09 1.24 5.34
CA PHE A 28 2.48 2.61 5.62
C PHE A 28 1.75 3.55 4.65
N LEU A 29 1.10 4.57 5.21
CA LEU A 29 0.49 5.60 4.39
C LEU A 29 1.62 6.44 3.79
N PHE A 30 1.56 6.65 2.49
CA PHE A 30 2.44 7.55 1.75
C PHE A 30 2.57 8.93 2.44
N ALA A 31 1.50 9.41 3.07
CA ALA A 31 1.47 10.65 3.85
C ALA A 31 2.32 10.61 5.14
N GLU A 32 2.48 9.46 5.79
CA GLU A 32 3.29 9.31 7.01
C GLU A 32 4.79 9.31 6.71
N ILE A 33 5.18 8.64 5.62
CA ILE A 33 6.57 8.68 5.13
C ILE A 33 6.92 10.11 4.70
N LEU A 34 6.01 10.80 4.03
CA LEU A 34 6.18 12.22 3.67
C LEU A 34 6.27 13.15 4.87
N THR A 35 5.46 12.94 5.91
CA THR A 35 5.54 13.71 7.16
C THR A 35 6.91 13.55 7.80
N THR A 36 7.46 12.33 7.76
CA THR A 36 8.75 11.99 8.37
C THR A 36 9.93 12.54 7.58
N LEU A 37 9.85 12.56 6.24
CA LEU A 37 10.97 12.93 5.36
C LEU A 37 10.92 14.37 4.84
N GLY A 38 9.74 14.93 4.63
CA GLY A 38 9.54 16.26 4.04
C GLY A 38 9.34 17.38 5.05
N HIS A 39 9.38 17.10 6.36
CA HIS A 39 9.07 18.05 7.42
C HIS A 39 7.68 18.73 7.26
N ILE A 40 6.75 18.08 6.57
CA ILE A 40 5.40 18.60 6.36
C ILE A 40 4.60 18.37 7.65
N ASN A 41 4.11 19.44 8.26
CA ASN A 41 3.24 19.32 9.43
C ASN A 41 1.91 18.65 9.05
N ARG A 42 1.37 17.75 9.90
CA ARG A 42 0.07 17.08 9.71
C ARG A 42 -1.07 18.05 9.33
N SER A 43 -1.10 19.26 9.89
CA SER A 43 -2.12 20.26 9.54
C SER A 43 -2.01 20.74 8.09
N ALA A 44 -0.81 20.82 7.54
CA ALA A 44 -0.59 21.18 6.14
C ALA A 44 -1.01 20.03 5.20
N ILE A 45 -0.85 18.78 5.62
CA ILE A 45 -1.24 17.61 4.82
C ILE A 45 -2.75 17.56 4.57
N ASN A 46 -3.57 17.88 5.57
CA ASN A 46 -5.03 17.88 5.41
C ASN A 46 -5.49 18.92 4.38
N VAL A 47 -4.88 20.11 4.39
CA VAL A 47 -5.18 21.15 3.39
C VAL A 47 -4.75 20.72 1.99
N LEU A 48 -3.62 20.02 1.87
CA LEU A 48 -3.12 19.50 0.59
C LEU A 48 -4.00 18.39 0.04
N LEU A 49 -4.52 17.50 0.88
CA LEU A 49 -5.46 16.44 0.48
C LEU A 49 -6.77 17.04 -0.06
N LEU A 50 -7.33 18.06 0.60
CA LEU A 50 -8.54 18.76 0.12
C LEU A 50 -8.35 19.47 -1.23
N ARG A 51 -7.12 19.91 -1.53
CA ARG A 51 -6.77 20.48 -2.84
C ARG A 51 -6.57 19.38 -3.89
N HIS A 52 -5.95 18.28 -3.49
CA HIS A 52 -5.71 17.11 -4.33
C HIS A 52 -7.02 16.46 -4.80
N GLU A 53 -8.09 16.46 -4.00
CA GLU A 53 -9.42 15.97 -4.41
C GLU A 53 -9.94 16.64 -5.70
N ARG A 54 -9.49 17.86 -5.99
CA ARG A 54 -9.83 18.61 -7.21
C ARG A 54 -8.85 18.40 -8.36
N SER A 55 -7.81 17.59 -8.15
CA SER A 55 -6.75 17.29 -9.11
C SER A 55 -6.87 15.86 -9.62
N SER A 56 -6.57 15.67 -10.90
CA SER A 56 -6.44 14.33 -11.50
C SER A 56 -5.02 13.76 -11.38
N LEU A 57 -4.08 14.51 -10.81
CA LEU A 57 -2.70 14.04 -10.63
C LEU A 57 -2.62 13.01 -9.51
N PRO A 58 -1.74 12.01 -9.59
CA PRO A 58 -1.38 11.21 -8.42
C PRO A 58 -0.84 12.10 -7.30
N LEU A 59 -1.19 11.80 -6.04
CA LEU A 59 -0.86 12.65 -4.88
C LEU A 59 0.63 13.04 -4.84
N GLY A 60 1.55 12.11 -5.09
CA GLY A 60 2.99 12.41 -5.14
C GLY A 60 3.36 13.45 -6.19
N LYS A 61 2.84 13.32 -7.43
CA LYS A 61 3.09 14.30 -8.50
C LYS A 61 2.45 15.65 -8.19
N PHE A 62 1.24 15.64 -7.65
CA PHE A 62 0.55 16.85 -7.18
C PHE A 62 1.40 17.63 -6.18
N LEU A 63 1.97 16.96 -5.18
CA LEU A 63 2.80 17.60 -4.16
C LEU A 63 4.09 18.23 -4.72
N VAL A 64 4.69 17.60 -5.75
CA VAL A 64 5.83 18.19 -6.47
C VAL A 64 5.41 19.43 -7.26
N THR A 65 4.28 19.35 -7.98
CA THR A 65 3.75 20.47 -8.76
C THR A 65 3.38 21.68 -7.89
N GLU A 66 2.84 21.44 -6.70
CA GLU A 66 2.53 22.50 -5.72
C GLU A 66 3.78 23.02 -4.98
N GLY A 67 4.98 22.50 -5.27
CA GLY A 67 6.23 22.92 -4.64
C GLY A 67 6.35 22.52 -3.17
N VAL A 68 5.53 21.58 -2.69
CA VAL A 68 5.53 21.12 -1.30
C VAL A 68 6.73 20.22 -1.02
N ILE A 69 7.10 19.39 -1.99
CA ILE A 69 8.27 18.51 -1.96
C ILE A 69 9.04 18.61 -3.26
N SER A 70 10.34 18.30 -3.24
CA SER A 70 11.12 18.14 -4.46
C SER A 70 10.84 16.78 -5.12
N GLN A 71 11.17 16.66 -6.40
CA GLN A 71 11.14 15.37 -7.10
C GLN A 71 12.08 14.36 -6.42
N GLU A 72 13.25 14.80 -5.95
CA GLU A 72 14.20 13.96 -5.20
C GLU A 72 13.58 13.40 -3.92
N THR A 73 12.82 14.23 -3.16
CA THR A 73 12.10 13.77 -1.98
C THR A 73 11.03 12.74 -2.35
N LEU A 74 10.28 12.98 -3.44
CA LEU A 74 9.29 12.02 -3.92
C LEU A 74 9.93 10.67 -4.29
N ASP A 75 11.03 10.69 -5.04
CA ASP A 75 11.74 9.48 -5.46
C ASP A 75 12.26 8.66 -4.27
N ARG A 76 12.74 9.36 -3.23
CA ARG A 76 13.20 8.75 -1.99
C ARG A 76 12.05 8.13 -1.19
N VAL A 77 10.92 8.83 -1.08
CA VAL A 77 9.69 8.32 -0.44
C VAL A 77 9.21 7.05 -1.15
N LEU A 78 9.12 7.06 -2.48
CA LEU A 78 8.68 5.91 -3.26
C LEU A 78 9.64 4.72 -3.17
N THR A 79 10.93 4.98 -3.01
CA THR A 79 11.93 3.93 -2.77
C THR A 79 11.72 3.29 -1.39
N ILE A 80 11.62 4.09 -0.34
CA ILE A 80 11.35 3.60 1.02
C ILE A 80 9.99 2.88 1.09
N GLN A 81 8.96 3.41 0.45
CA GLN A 81 7.64 2.79 0.39
C GLN A 81 7.73 1.39 -0.25
N ARG A 82 8.46 1.23 -1.36
CA ARG A 82 8.66 -0.08 -2.00
C ARG A 82 9.46 -1.06 -1.14
N GLU A 83 10.41 -0.57 -0.36
CA GLU A 83 11.21 -1.41 0.55
C GLU A 83 10.41 -1.88 1.77
N LEU A 84 9.53 -1.02 2.30
CA LEU A 84 8.74 -1.30 3.50
C LEU A 84 7.40 -1.97 3.22
N GLN A 85 6.82 -1.77 2.03
CA GLN A 85 5.54 -2.37 1.67
C GLN A 85 5.71 -3.86 1.42
N VAL A 86 5.17 -4.65 2.35
CA VAL A 86 4.97 -6.07 2.13
C VAL A 86 3.70 -6.25 1.29
N SER A 87 3.82 -6.90 0.13
CA SER A 87 2.67 -7.19 -0.72
C SER A 87 1.91 -8.43 -0.23
N MET A 88 0.59 -8.44 -0.46
CA MET A 88 -0.25 -9.59 -0.10
C MET A 88 0.20 -10.83 -0.87
N GLN A 89 0.55 -10.67 -2.15
CA GLN A 89 1.07 -11.71 -3.02
C GLN A 89 2.32 -12.37 -2.42
N SER A 90 3.30 -11.56 -1.97
CA SER A 90 4.51 -12.09 -1.35
C SER A 90 4.23 -12.85 -0.05
N LEU A 91 3.24 -12.44 0.73
CA LEU A 91 2.84 -13.14 1.95
C LEU A 91 2.12 -14.46 1.64
N LEU A 92 1.25 -14.48 0.64
CA LEU A 92 0.55 -15.68 0.17
C LEU A 92 1.54 -16.72 -0.38
N LEU A 93 2.51 -16.30 -1.20
CA LEU A 93 3.57 -17.19 -1.69
C LEU A 93 4.41 -17.75 -0.54
N LYS A 94 4.78 -16.93 0.44
CA LYS A 94 5.49 -17.38 1.65
C LYS A 94 4.68 -18.36 2.49
N ALA A 95 3.35 -18.24 2.47
CA ALA A 95 2.44 -19.15 3.16
C ALA A 95 2.21 -20.48 2.43
N GLY A 96 2.80 -20.65 1.23
CA GLY A 96 2.78 -21.90 0.47
C GLY A 96 1.83 -21.91 -0.73
N LEU A 97 1.16 -20.78 -1.04
CA LEU A 97 0.40 -20.68 -2.28
C LEU A 97 1.35 -20.59 -3.47
N ASN A 98 0.95 -21.12 -4.61
CA ASN A 98 1.66 -20.96 -5.86
C ASN A 98 1.15 -19.74 -6.65
N THR A 99 1.87 -19.37 -7.71
CA THR A 99 1.57 -18.20 -8.54
C THR A 99 0.19 -18.28 -9.21
N GLU A 100 -0.27 -19.48 -9.58
CA GLU A 100 -1.58 -19.67 -10.22
C GLU A 100 -2.72 -19.43 -9.22
N GLN A 101 -2.58 -19.94 -8.00
CA GLN A 101 -3.52 -19.72 -6.90
C GLN A 101 -3.60 -18.23 -6.53
N VAL A 102 -2.46 -17.53 -6.48
CA VAL A 102 -2.43 -16.09 -6.21
C VAL A 102 -3.12 -15.31 -7.34
N ALA A 103 -2.82 -15.62 -8.60
CA ALA A 103 -3.44 -14.95 -9.74
C ALA A 103 -4.96 -15.19 -9.80
N GLN A 104 -5.43 -16.38 -9.41
CA GLN A 104 -6.85 -16.67 -9.30
C GLN A 104 -7.52 -15.82 -8.19
N LEU A 105 -6.87 -15.67 -7.03
CA LEU A 105 -7.41 -14.82 -5.97
C LEU A 105 -7.46 -13.34 -6.38
N GLU A 106 -6.50 -12.88 -7.18
CA GLU A 106 -6.49 -11.51 -7.72
C GLU A 106 -7.68 -11.28 -8.65
N SER A 107 -7.92 -12.18 -9.61
CA SER A 107 -9.05 -12.04 -10.53
C SER A 107 -10.41 -12.12 -9.83
N GLU A 108 -10.53 -12.94 -8.78
CA GLU A 108 -11.73 -13.02 -7.93
C GLU A 108 -11.97 -11.73 -7.11
N ASN A 109 -10.91 -10.97 -6.78
CA ASN A 109 -11.04 -9.72 -6.01
C ASN A 109 -11.25 -8.48 -6.89
N GLU A 110 -10.84 -8.53 -8.16
CA GLU A 110 -11.09 -7.44 -9.11
C GLU A 110 -12.53 -7.45 -9.66
N GLY A 111 -13.27 -8.55 -9.48
CA GLY A 111 -14.65 -8.71 -9.93
C GLY A 111 -15.75 -8.44 -8.90
N GLU A 112 -15.41 -8.15 -7.65
CA GLU A 112 -16.33 -7.75 -6.55
C GLU A 112 -16.37 -6.22 -6.36
#